data_AF-A0A9E4ZWP6-F1
#
_entry.id   AF-A0A9E4ZWP6-F1
#
_cell.length_a   1.000
_cell.length_b   1.000
_cell.length_c   1.000
_cell.angle_alpha   90.00
_cell.angle_beta   90.00
_cell.angle_gamma   90.00
#
_symmetry.space_group_name_H-M   'P 1'
#
loop_
_entity.id
_entity.type
_entity.pdbx_description
1 polymer ?
#
loop_
_entity_poly.entity_id
_entity_poly.type
_entity_poly.pdbx_seq_one_letter_code
_entity_poly.pdbx_strand_id
1 'polypeptide(L)'
;MSEASRPVVSAVLRDLGVLESKLRERGVPEEWLGGLRRARLKLSGVRAPVIASRGLIEAYTYVQALIGELQMLLDSGAGLLDAYVLLNEVSERLDVFAEAARRSYVREKIQLSIPLVMAVSLQALSLLSGFKPPSVLSILVLAAGAVAYYFNTLAGLVFTAAGISLGIASTLVLYGGMPLDELLLELIVLLSAILHIYILLEAGGVQYRQRVSEVLKALDTIIMDSLKPSDPKALTGFLSSLLEQYKGGSIAELARYKAVVMLMNGYSIEEVRRTLQSS
;
A
#
# COMPACT_ATOMS: atom_id res chain seq x y z
N MET A 1 -7.97 -12.06 9.39
CA MET A 1 -7.21 -10.83 9.69
C MET A 1 -8.14 -9.65 9.41
N SER A 2 -8.41 -8.78 10.38
CA SER A 2 -9.33 -7.65 10.21
C SER A 2 -8.72 -6.57 9.31
N GLU A 3 -9.55 -5.73 8.67
CA GLU A 3 -9.14 -4.56 7.88
C GLU A 3 -8.14 -3.65 8.64
N ALA A 4 -8.20 -3.65 9.96
CA ALA A 4 -7.29 -2.89 10.81
C ALA A 4 -5.83 -3.36 10.78
N SER A 5 -5.48 -4.45 10.09
CA SER A 5 -4.11 -4.96 9.96
C SER A 5 -3.36 -4.46 8.72
N ARG A 6 -3.99 -3.62 7.89
CA ARG A 6 -3.45 -3.15 6.59
C ARG A 6 -3.54 -1.62 6.50
N PRO A 7 -2.71 -0.88 7.26
CA PRO A 7 -2.95 0.54 7.55
C PRO A 7 -3.04 1.43 6.29
N VAL A 8 -2.21 1.18 5.27
CA VAL A 8 -2.18 2.01 4.04
C VAL A 8 -3.43 1.79 3.18
N VAL A 9 -3.84 0.54 2.97
CA VAL A 9 -5.04 0.23 2.17
C VAL A 9 -6.29 0.71 2.88
N SER A 10 -6.35 0.57 4.20
CA SER A 10 -7.47 1.04 5.01
C SER A 10 -7.59 2.56 5.03
N ALA A 11 -6.46 3.29 4.96
CA ALA A 11 -6.48 4.74 4.77
C ALA A 11 -7.12 5.13 3.44
N VAL A 12 -6.67 4.55 2.32
CA VAL A 12 -7.26 4.82 0.99
C VAL A 12 -8.75 4.46 0.97
N LEU A 13 -9.15 3.30 1.50
CA LEU A 13 -10.57 2.90 1.54
C LEU A 13 -11.45 3.89 2.31
N ARG A 14 -10.94 4.44 3.42
CA ARG A 14 -11.62 5.47 4.20
C ARG A 14 -11.76 6.76 3.39
N ASP A 15 -10.68 7.22 2.77
CA ASP A 15 -10.65 8.50 2.07
C ASP A 15 -11.51 8.44 0.78
N LEU A 16 -11.56 7.28 0.12
CA LEU A 16 -12.53 7.01 -0.96
C LEU A 16 -13.97 7.06 -0.49
N GLY A 17 -14.26 6.59 0.74
CA GLY A 17 -15.60 6.69 1.32
C GLY A 17 -16.05 8.13 1.57
N VAL A 18 -15.12 8.96 2.05
CA VAL A 18 -15.35 10.41 2.21
C VAL A 18 -15.57 11.08 0.85
N LEU A 19 -14.71 10.78 -0.13
CA LEU A 19 -14.81 11.31 -1.49
C LEU A 19 -16.15 10.94 -2.14
N GLU A 20 -16.55 9.66 -2.05
CA GLU A 20 -17.82 9.18 -2.60
C GLU A 20 -19.02 9.93 -2.01
N SER A 21 -18.97 10.22 -0.70
CA SER A 21 -20.04 10.95 -0.01
C SER A 21 -20.14 12.40 -0.50
N LYS A 22 -18.99 13.09 -0.60
CA LYS A 22 -18.92 14.46 -1.16
C LYS A 22 -19.40 14.55 -2.60
N LEU A 23 -19.04 13.58 -3.45
CA LEU A 23 -19.47 13.56 -4.85
C LEU A 23 -21.00 13.44 -4.97
N ARG A 24 -21.64 12.62 -4.12
CA ARG A 24 -23.11 12.50 -4.09
C ARG A 24 -23.78 13.80 -3.63
N GLU A 25 -23.23 14.45 -2.60
CA GLU A 25 -23.76 15.75 -2.12
C GLU A 25 -23.72 16.83 -3.20
N ARG A 26 -22.74 16.77 -4.12
CA ARG A 26 -22.60 17.68 -5.26
C ARG A 26 -23.46 17.30 -6.48
N GLY A 27 -24.28 16.26 -6.38
CA GLY A 27 -25.18 15.83 -7.45
C GLY A 27 -24.48 15.13 -8.62
N VAL A 28 -23.29 14.56 -8.40
CA VAL A 28 -22.60 13.76 -9.42
C VAL A 28 -23.45 12.51 -9.73
N PRO A 29 -23.72 12.21 -11.02
CA PRO A 29 -24.52 11.05 -11.40
C PRO A 29 -23.98 9.74 -10.84
N GLU A 30 -24.88 8.90 -10.34
CA GLU A 30 -24.56 7.59 -9.77
C GLU A 30 -23.81 6.66 -10.75
N GLU A 31 -24.08 6.79 -12.05
CA GLU A 31 -23.40 6.04 -13.11
C GLU A 31 -21.89 6.32 -13.13
N TRP A 32 -21.48 7.55 -12.85
CA TRP A 32 -20.07 7.95 -12.85
C TRP A 32 -19.35 7.41 -11.60
N LEU A 33 -20.06 7.29 -10.48
CA LEU A 33 -19.55 6.68 -9.25
C LEU A 33 -19.34 5.16 -9.37
N GLY A 34 -19.91 4.52 -10.39
CA GLY A 34 -19.77 3.07 -10.63
C GLY A 34 -18.31 2.63 -10.79
N GLY A 35 -17.45 3.45 -11.41
CA GLY A 35 -16.00 3.20 -11.50
C GLY A 35 -15.34 3.15 -10.13
N LEU A 36 -15.57 4.18 -9.32
CA LEU A 36 -15.04 4.33 -7.96
C LEU A 36 -15.47 3.17 -7.05
N ARG A 37 -16.75 2.78 -7.10
CA ARG A 37 -17.29 1.66 -6.30
C ARG A 37 -16.65 0.33 -6.66
N ARG A 38 -16.47 0.06 -7.97
CA ARG A 38 -15.78 -1.16 -8.43
C ARG A 38 -14.34 -1.18 -7.96
N ALA A 39 -13.62 -0.06 -8.07
CA ALA A 39 -12.26 0.06 -7.57
C ALA A 39 -12.17 -0.16 -6.06
N ARG A 40 -13.09 0.45 -5.28
CA ARG A 40 -13.19 0.27 -3.83
C ARG A 40 -13.48 -1.18 -3.42
N LEU A 41 -14.42 -1.85 -4.10
CA LEU A 41 -14.74 -3.26 -3.87
C LEU A 41 -13.57 -4.18 -4.21
N LYS A 42 -12.87 -3.90 -5.32
CA LYS A 42 -11.65 -4.63 -5.69
C LYS A 42 -10.59 -4.45 -4.61
N LEU A 43 -10.40 -3.22 -4.12
CA LEU A 43 -9.39 -2.88 -3.13
C LEU A 43 -9.67 -3.53 -1.75
N SER A 44 -10.92 -3.62 -1.32
CA SER A 44 -11.27 -4.32 -0.06
C SER A 44 -10.95 -5.83 -0.12
N GLY A 45 -11.02 -6.44 -1.31
CA GLY A 45 -10.62 -7.83 -1.54
C GLY A 45 -9.12 -8.07 -1.69
N VAL A 46 -8.29 -7.03 -1.81
CA VAL A 46 -6.85 -7.17 -2.04
C VAL A 46 -6.14 -7.66 -0.78
N ARG A 47 -5.33 -8.71 -0.92
CA ARG A 47 -4.32 -9.07 0.09
C ARG A 47 -3.25 -7.99 0.09
N ALA A 48 -3.13 -7.26 1.19
CA ALA A 48 -2.16 -6.20 1.36
C ALA A 48 -1.15 -6.55 2.46
N PRO A 49 0.07 -5.99 2.39
CA PRO A 49 1.09 -6.27 3.38
C PRO A 49 0.75 -5.62 4.73
N VAL A 50 1.35 -6.16 5.80
CA VAL A 50 1.32 -5.49 7.11
C VAL A 50 2.37 -4.37 7.13
N ILE A 51 3.55 -4.66 6.58
CA ILE A 51 4.65 -3.70 6.44
C ILE A 51 4.60 -3.05 5.06
N ALA A 52 4.36 -1.74 5.04
CA ALA A 52 4.27 -1.00 3.78
C ALA A 52 5.63 -0.92 3.07
N SER A 53 5.72 -1.45 1.85
CA SER A 53 6.90 -1.26 1.02
C SER A 53 6.95 0.15 0.42
N ARG A 54 8.14 0.63 0.06
CA ARG A 54 8.32 1.90 -0.66
C ARG A 54 7.39 2.07 -1.86
N GLY A 55 7.28 1.07 -2.73
CA GLY A 55 6.40 1.17 -3.91
C GLY A 55 4.91 1.27 -3.59
N LEU A 56 4.47 0.74 -2.45
CA LEU A 56 3.09 0.92 -1.97
C LEU A 56 2.86 2.33 -1.44
N ILE A 57 3.86 2.92 -0.76
CA ILE A 57 3.82 4.30 -0.29
C ILE A 57 3.84 5.28 -1.47
N GLU A 58 4.66 5.04 -2.50
CA GLU A 58 4.65 5.86 -3.72
C GLU A 58 3.29 5.80 -4.43
N ALA A 59 2.72 4.60 -4.60
CA ALA A 59 1.38 4.46 -5.16
C ALA A 59 0.29 5.14 -4.31
N TYR A 60 0.42 5.08 -2.98
CA TYR A 60 -0.45 5.81 -2.05
C TYR A 60 -0.40 7.32 -2.30
N THR A 61 0.80 7.91 -2.39
CA THR A 61 0.96 9.35 -2.57
C THR A 61 0.33 9.84 -3.89
N TYR A 62 0.44 9.08 -4.97
CA TYR A 62 -0.20 9.43 -6.25
C TYR A 62 -1.73 9.41 -6.15
N VAL A 63 -2.29 8.37 -5.53
CA VAL A 63 -3.76 8.28 -5.34
C VAL A 63 -4.26 9.42 -4.46
N GLN A 64 -3.57 9.73 -3.37
CA GLN A 64 -3.98 10.81 -2.48
C GLN A 64 -3.88 12.18 -3.12
N ALA A 65 -2.88 12.44 -3.97
CA ALA A 65 -2.79 13.67 -4.73
C ALA A 65 -4.04 13.87 -5.61
N LEU A 66 -4.43 12.85 -6.38
CA LEU A 66 -5.62 12.91 -7.23
C LEU A 66 -6.93 13.04 -6.43
N ILE A 67 -7.04 12.36 -5.29
CA ILE A 67 -8.19 12.53 -4.38
C ILE A 67 -8.24 13.96 -3.87
N GLY A 68 -7.10 14.53 -3.48
CA GLY A 68 -6.97 15.92 -3.02
C GLY A 68 -7.35 16.93 -4.09
N GLU A 69 -6.84 16.76 -5.32
CA GLU A 69 -7.17 17.58 -6.49
C GLU A 69 -8.67 17.55 -6.79
N LEU A 70 -9.28 16.36 -6.80
CA LEU A 70 -10.70 16.20 -7.02
C LEU A 70 -11.51 16.89 -5.91
N GLN A 71 -11.11 16.77 -4.65
CA GLN A 71 -11.76 17.49 -3.55
C GLN A 71 -11.66 19.01 -3.71
N MET A 72 -10.49 19.54 -4.06
CA MET A 72 -10.30 20.97 -4.29
C MET A 72 -11.14 21.49 -5.46
N LEU A 73 -11.24 20.72 -6.55
CA LEU A 73 -12.10 21.04 -7.69
C LEU A 73 -13.58 21.09 -7.30
N LEU A 74 -14.04 20.09 -6.54
CA LEU A 74 -15.41 20.08 -6.02
C LEU A 74 -15.68 21.27 -5.10
N ASP A 75 -14.74 21.62 -4.23
CA ASP A 75 -14.86 22.74 -3.30
C ASP A 75 -14.86 24.10 -4.02
N SER A 76 -14.10 24.23 -5.12
CA SER A 76 -14.04 25.43 -5.96
C SER A 76 -15.25 25.65 -6.88
N GLY A 77 -16.19 24.70 -6.94
CA GLY A 77 -17.36 24.78 -7.82
C GLY A 77 -17.01 24.63 -9.31
N ALA A 78 -15.97 23.85 -9.63
CA ALA A 78 -15.63 23.52 -11.01
C ALA A 78 -16.70 22.66 -11.69
N GLY A 79 -16.63 22.57 -13.03
CA GLY A 79 -17.64 21.89 -13.83
C GLY A 79 -17.66 20.37 -13.60
N LEU A 80 -18.83 19.76 -13.78
CA LEU A 80 -19.03 18.31 -13.63
C LEU A 80 -18.15 17.48 -14.57
N LEU A 81 -17.79 18.01 -15.74
CA LEU A 81 -16.91 17.35 -16.70
C LEU A 81 -15.48 17.16 -16.15
N ASP A 82 -14.95 18.17 -15.46
CA ASP A 82 -13.60 18.14 -14.88
C ASP A 82 -13.52 17.10 -13.76
N ALA A 83 -14.57 17.06 -12.94
CA ALA A 83 -14.74 16.04 -11.91
C ALA A 83 -14.82 14.63 -12.50
N TYR A 84 -15.48 14.45 -13.66
CA TYR A 84 -15.59 13.16 -14.33
C TYR A 84 -14.24 12.63 -14.84
N VAL A 85 -13.43 13.48 -15.48
CA VAL A 85 -12.11 13.07 -15.98
C VAL A 85 -11.20 12.64 -14.83
N LEU A 86 -11.12 13.44 -13.77
CA LEU A 86 -10.33 13.08 -12.59
C LEU A 86 -10.87 11.85 -11.86
N LEU A 87 -12.19 11.65 -11.82
CA LEU A 87 -12.77 10.44 -11.23
C LEU A 87 -12.36 9.17 -12.00
N ASN A 88 -12.27 9.24 -13.32
CA ASN A 88 -11.75 8.16 -14.15
C ASN A 88 -10.26 7.92 -13.88
N GLU A 89 -9.46 8.98 -13.78
CA GLU A 89 -8.03 8.86 -13.49
C GLU A 89 -7.78 8.29 -12.07
N VAL A 90 -8.54 8.74 -11.07
CA VAL A 90 -8.53 8.15 -9.71
C VAL A 90 -8.85 6.66 -9.80
N SER A 91 -9.87 6.27 -10.56
CA SER A 91 -10.25 4.86 -10.72
C SER A 91 -9.13 4.02 -11.35
N GLU A 92 -8.43 4.54 -12.36
CA GLU A 92 -7.28 3.87 -12.98
C GLU A 92 -6.09 3.77 -12.00
N ARG A 93 -5.77 4.84 -11.27
CA ARG A 93 -4.68 4.81 -10.28
C ARG A 93 -4.98 3.91 -9.10
N LEU A 94 -6.25 3.73 -8.72
CA LEU A 94 -6.63 2.75 -7.71
C LEU A 94 -6.35 1.31 -8.15
N ASP A 95 -6.48 1.01 -9.45
CA ASP A 95 -6.10 -0.30 -9.98
C ASP A 95 -4.58 -0.52 -9.92
N VAL A 96 -3.79 0.52 -10.22
CA VAL A 96 -2.33 0.49 -10.04
C VAL A 96 -1.96 0.31 -8.58
N PHE A 97 -2.63 1.02 -7.67
CA PHE A 97 -2.44 0.90 -6.22
C PHE A 97 -2.79 -0.51 -5.70
N ALA A 98 -3.89 -1.09 -6.17
CA ALA A 98 -4.28 -2.46 -5.84
C ALA A 98 -3.20 -3.46 -6.26
N GLU A 99 -2.62 -3.29 -7.45
CA GLU A 99 -1.54 -4.14 -7.93
C GLU A 99 -0.22 -3.92 -7.18
N ALA A 100 0.09 -2.68 -6.78
CA ALA A 100 1.21 -2.39 -5.90
C ALA A 100 1.03 -3.09 -4.54
N ALA A 101 -0.16 -3.02 -3.94
CA ALA A 101 -0.46 -3.69 -2.68
C ALA A 101 -0.29 -5.22 -2.77
N ARG A 102 -0.73 -5.84 -3.87
CA ARG A 102 -0.52 -7.27 -4.13
C ARG A 102 0.96 -7.64 -4.24
N ARG A 103 1.72 -6.88 -5.03
CA ARG A 103 3.17 -7.11 -5.19
C ARG A 103 3.93 -6.94 -3.88
N SER A 104 3.59 -5.93 -3.09
CA SER A 104 4.18 -5.70 -1.77
C SER A 104 3.84 -6.83 -0.79
N TYR A 105 2.61 -7.35 -0.81
CA TYR A 105 2.21 -8.52 -0.02
C TYR A 105 3.02 -9.76 -0.39
N VAL A 106 3.20 -10.05 -1.69
CA VAL A 106 4.01 -11.19 -2.14
C VAL A 106 5.47 -11.01 -1.69
N ARG A 107 6.03 -9.82 -1.83
CA ARG A 107 7.40 -9.52 -1.38
C ARG A 107 7.56 -9.72 0.12
N GLU A 108 6.63 -9.21 0.94
CA GLU A 108 6.62 -9.43 2.39
C GLU A 108 6.56 -10.93 2.70
N LYS A 109 5.68 -11.69 2.04
CA LYS A 109 5.58 -13.14 2.23
C LYS A 109 6.85 -13.90 1.85
N ILE A 110 7.56 -13.48 0.81
CA ILE A 110 8.83 -14.09 0.42
C ILE A 110 9.88 -13.80 1.49
N GLN A 111 10.01 -12.55 1.93
CA GLN A 111 10.98 -12.16 2.96
C GLN A 111 10.72 -12.90 4.29
N LEU A 112 9.46 -12.96 4.73
CA LEU A 112 9.07 -13.66 5.94
C LEU A 112 9.22 -15.18 5.84
N SER A 113 9.37 -15.74 4.63
CA SER A 113 9.55 -17.19 4.45
C SER A 113 11.00 -17.65 4.59
N ILE A 114 11.96 -16.71 4.62
CA ILE A 114 13.41 -17.02 4.68
C ILE A 114 13.75 -18.01 5.81
N PRO A 115 13.30 -17.82 7.08
CA PRO A 115 13.63 -18.76 8.15
C PRO A 115 13.10 -20.17 7.90
N LEU A 116 11.90 -20.29 7.33
CA LEU A 116 11.30 -21.58 6.99
C LEU A 116 12.09 -22.27 5.87
N VAL A 117 12.43 -21.55 4.81
CA VAL A 117 13.22 -22.09 3.69
C VAL A 117 14.60 -22.54 4.17
N MET A 118 15.25 -21.74 5.01
CA MET A 118 16.54 -22.10 5.62
C MET A 118 16.41 -23.35 6.50
N ALA A 119 15.37 -23.44 7.34
CA ALA A 119 15.14 -24.60 8.20
C ALA A 119 14.94 -25.88 7.38
N VAL A 120 14.09 -25.84 6.36
CA VAL A 120 13.85 -27.00 5.47
C VAL A 120 15.13 -27.38 4.71
N SER A 121 15.89 -26.39 4.24
CA SER A 121 17.14 -26.64 3.52
C SER A 121 18.20 -27.28 4.42
N LEU A 122 18.35 -26.80 5.66
CA LEU A 122 19.25 -27.40 6.64
C LEU A 122 18.86 -28.86 6.92
N GLN A 123 17.58 -29.14 7.14
CA GLN A 123 17.11 -30.50 7.36
C GLN A 123 17.35 -31.42 6.16
N ALA A 124 17.14 -30.92 4.95
CA ALA A 124 17.45 -31.67 3.73
C ALA A 124 18.95 -31.95 3.59
N LEU A 125 19.81 -30.99 3.92
CA LEU A 125 21.26 -31.18 3.90
C LEU A 125 21.72 -32.20 4.94
N SER A 126 21.17 -32.18 6.16
CA SER A 126 21.49 -33.15 7.20
C SER A 126 21.06 -34.58 6.82
N LEU A 127 19.95 -34.73 6.09
CA LEU A 127 19.54 -36.04 5.53
C LEU A 127 20.50 -36.55 4.45
N LEU A 128 21.03 -35.65 3.61
CA LEU A 128 21.92 -36.01 2.49
C LEU A 128 23.37 -36.27 2.93
N SER A 129 23.85 -35.57 3.95
CA SER A 129 25.22 -35.72 4.46
C SER A 129 25.41 -37.00 5.28
N GLY A 130 24.34 -37.71 5.62
CA GLY A 130 24.36 -38.90 6.47
C GLY A 130 24.79 -38.61 7.92
N PHE A 131 24.97 -37.34 8.26
CA PHE A 131 25.42 -36.89 9.56
C PHE A 131 24.19 -36.80 10.48
N LYS A 132 23.90 -37.91 11.17
CA LYS A 132 22.80 -38.08 12.16
C LYS A 132 21.41 -37.67 11.65
N PRO A 133 20.49 -38.62 11.40
CA PRO A 133 19.17 -38.28 10.90
C PRO A 133 18.47 -37.32 11.88
N PRO A 134 17.94 -36.20 11.38
CA PRO A 134 17.17 -35.29 12.22
C PRO A 134 15.96 -36.00 12.79
N SER A 135 15.51 -35.57 13.96
CA SER A 135 14.35 -36.16 14.62
C SER A 135 13.13 -36.10 13.71
N VAL A 136 12.48 -37.25 13.52
CA VAL A 136 11.21 -37.38 12.77
C VAL A 136 10.18 -36.38 13.29
N LEU A 137 10.17 -36.13 14.61
CA LEU A 137 9.26 -35.18 15.23
C LEU A 137 9.59 -33.73 14.82
N SER A 138 10.87 -33.36 14.72
CA SER A 138 11.29 -32.03 14.22
C SER A 138 10.85 -31.82 12.77
N ILE A 139 11.04 -32.83 11.91
CA ILE A 139 10.59 -32.79 10.51
C ILE A 139 9.07 -32.60 10.42
N LEU A 140 8.29 -33.36 11.22
CA LEU A 140 6.82 -33.24 11.24
C LEU A 140 6.37 -31.85 11.69
N VAL A 141 7.01 -31.27 12.70
CA VAL A 141 6.72 -29.91 13.18
C VAL A 141 7.06 -28.87 12.12
N LEU A 142 8.17 -29.00 11.41
CA LEU A 142 8.54 -28.11 10.31
C LEU A 142 7.59 -28.23 9.11
N ALA A 143 7.16 -29.45 8.76
CA ALA A 143 6.16 -29.68 7.73
C ALA A 143 4.80 -29.06 8.10
N ALA A 144 4.36 -29.24 9.35
CA ALA A 144 3.20 -28.57 9.89
C ALA A 144 3.36 -27.04 9.86
N GLY A 145 4.56 -26.54 10.16
CA GLY A 145 4.91 -25.12 10.05
C GLY A 145 4.81 -24.57 8.63
N ALA A 146 5.25 -25.32 7.63
CA ALA A 146 5.12 -24.93 6.23
C ALA A 146 3.64 -24.82 5.80
N VAL A 147 2.81 -25.79 6.20
CA VAL A 147 1.36 -25.73 5.95
C VAL A 147 0.71 -24.58 6.72
N ALA A 148 1.07 -24.41 8.00
CA ALA A 148 0.56 -23.32 8.82
C ALA A 148 0.93 -21.95 8.24
N TYR A 149 2.14 -21.79 7.69
CA TYR A 149 2.63 -20.54 7.08
C TYR A 149 1.72 -20.05 5.95
N TYR A 150 1.17 -20.97 5.14
CA TYR A 150 0.26 -20.64 4.05
C TYR A 150 -1.01 -19.94 4.55
N PHE A 151 -1.59 -20.42 5.65
CA PHE A 151 -2.81 -19.87 6.23
C PHE A 151 -2.53 -18.70 7.19
N ASN A 152 -1.46 -18.80 7.98
CA ASN A 152 -1.06 -17.85 9.00
C ASN A 152 0.47 -17.82 9.14
N THR A 153 1.09 -16.76 8.64
CA THR A 153 2.56 -16.61 8.67
C THR A 153 3.14 -16.59 10.08
N LEU A 154 2.47 -15.95 11.04
CA LEU A 154 2.95 -15.94 12.42
C LEU A 154 2.98 -17.35 13.00
N ALA A 155 1.89 -18.11 12.82
CA ALA A 155 1.83 -19.50 13.25
C ALA A 155 2.92 -20.33 12.56
N GLY A 156 3.06 -20.23 11.23
CA GLY A 156 4.10 -20.94 10.49
C GLY A 156 5.52 -20.67 11.00
N LEU A 157 5.83 -19.41 11.33
CA LEU A 157 7.12 -19.05 11.92
C LEU A 157 7.30 -19.60 13.34
N VAL A 158 6.25 -19.60 14.17
CA VAL A 158 6.28 -20.22 15.51
C VAL A 158 6.55 -21.72 15.43
N PHE A 159 5.86 -22.43 14.52
CA PHE A 159 6.14 -23.84 14.25
C PHE A 159 7.56 -24.05 13.72
N THR A 160 8.07 -23.14 12.89
CA THR A 160 9.46 -23.19 12.39
C THR A 160 10.45 -23.12 13.55
N ALA A 161 10.30 -22.13 14.44
CA ALA A 161 11.14 -21.98 15.62
C ALA A 161 11.06 -23.21 16.54
N ALA A 162 9.85 -23.70 16.81
CA ALA A 162 9.64 -24.91 17.61
C ALA A 162 10.29 -26.14 16.99
N GLY A 163 10.19 -26.32 15.67
CA GLY A 163 10.79 -27.44 14.94
C GLY A 163 12.31 -27.44 15.04
N ILE A 164 12.95 -26.26 14.92
CA ILE A 164 14.40 -26.12 15.09
C ILE A 164 14.81 -26.39 16.54
N SER A 165 14.14 -25.77 17.53
CA SER A 165 14.46 -25.99 18.95
C SER A 165 14.32 -27.47 19.35
N LEU A 166 13.30 -28.14 18.81
CA LEU A 166 13.10 -29.57 19.00
C LEU A 166 14.19 -30.39 18.30
N GLY A 167 14.65 -29.95 17.12
CA GLY A 167 15.81 -30.51 16.43
C GLY A 167 17.05 -30.50 17.33
N ILE A 168 17.49 -29.30 17.76
CA ILE A 168 18.61 -29.11 18.71
C ILE A 168 18.46 -30.04 19.93
N ALA A 169 17.31 -29.96 20.62
CA ALA A 169 17.08 -30.72 21.84
C ALA A 169 17.16 -32.24 21.60
N SER A 170 16.54 -32.73 20.52
CA SER A 170 16.55 -34.14 20.17
C SER A 170 17.95 -34.65 19.84
N THR A 171 18.75 -33.86 19.12
CA THR A 171 20.11 -34.25 18.75
C THR A 171 21.02 -34.30 19.98
N LEU A 172 20.89 -33.34 20.90
CA LEU A 172 21.62 -33.34 22.17
C LEU A 172 21.26 -34.55 23.03
N VAL A 173 19.98 -34.89 23.13
CA VAL A 173 19.51 -36.02 23.95
C VAL A 173 19.88 -37.37 23.32
N LEU A 174 19.68 -37.56 22.02
CA LEU A 174 19.85 -38.85 21.35
C LEU A 174 21.32 -39.18 21.08
N TYR A 175 22.16 -38.17 20.84
CA TYR A 175 23.53 -38.39 20.38
C TYR A 175 24.60 -37.79 21.30
N GLY A 176 24.20 -37.28 22.48
CA GLY A 176 25.12 -36.77 23.51
C GLY A 176 25.89 -35.52 23.13
N GLY A 177 25.57 -34.89 22.00
CA GLY A 177 26.27 -33.70 21.51
C GLY A 177 25.98 -33.39 20.03
N MET A 178 26.11 -32.11 19.69
CA MET A 178 25.97 -31.56 18.35
C MET A 178 27.28 -30.83 17.98
N PRO A 179 27.80 -31.00 16.75
CA PRO A 179 28.91 -30.21 16.23
C PRO A 179 28.63 -28.70 16.36
N LEU A 180 29.66 -27.92 16.67
CA LEU A 180 29.50 -26.49 16.97
C LEU A 180 29.02 -25.69 15.74
N ASP A 181 29.48 -26.07 14.56
CA ASP A 181 29.09 -25.51 13.27
C ASP A 181 27.61 -25.76 12.95
N GLU A 182 27.13 -26.99 13.16
CA GLU A 182 25.71 -27.34 12.99
C GLU A 182 24.83 -26.59 13.99
N LEU A 183 25.23 -26.58 15.27
CA LEU A 183 24.52 -25.83 16.31
C LEU A 183 24.43 -24.35 15.97
N LEU A 184 25.52 -23.75 15.47
CA LEU A 184 25.56 -22.34 15.11
C LEU A 184 24.64 -22.04 13.91
N LEU A 185 24.58 -22.93 12.91
CA LEU A 185 23.64 -22.81 11.79
C LEU A 185 22.18 -22.89 12.26
N GLU A 186 21.83 -23.88 13.08
CA GLU A 186 20.48 -24.02 13.63
C GLU A 186 20.08 -22.80 14.48
N LEU A 187 21.00 -22.29 15.31
CA LEU A 187 20.79 -21.09 16.11
C LEU A 187 20.59 -19.84 15.24
N ILE A 188 21.33 -19.67 14.14
CA ILE A 188 21.11 -18.55 13.20
C ILE A 188 19.70 -18.60 12.62
N VAL A 189 19.23 -19.79 12.20
CA VAL A 189 17.88 -19.93 11.65
C VAL A 189 16.82 -19.70 12.72
N LEU A 190 17.02 -20.21 13.94
CA LEU A 190 16.13 -19.98 15.07
C LEU A 190 16.03 -18.50 15.43
N LEU A 191 17.16 -17.81 15.56
CA LEU A 191 17.21 -16.37 15.81
C LEU A 191 16.53 -15.58 14.69
N SER A 192 16.74 -15.97 13.44
CA SER A 192 16.05 -15.38 12.29
C SER A 192 14.54 -15.56 12.40
N ALA A 193 14.04 -16.76 12.70
CA ALA A 193 12.61 -17.02 12.89
C ALA A 193 12.02 -16.16 14.02
N ILE A 194 12.70 -16.09 15.18
CA ILE A 194 12.28 -15.28 16.33
C ILE A 194 12.23 -13.79 15.97
N LEU A 195 13.22 -13.29 15.25
CA LEU A 195 13.24 -11.89 14.81
C LEU A 195 12.05 -11.57 13.89
N HIS A 196 11.74 -12.46 12.94
CA HIS A 196 10.60 -12.28 12.04
C HIS A 196 9.26 -12.36 12.78
N ILE A 197 9.15 -13.23 13.80
CA ILE A 197 7.99 -13.28 14.72
C ILE A 197 7.84 -11.93 15.44
N TYR A 198 8.93 -11.43 16.03
CA TYR A 198 8.93 -10.15 16.75
C TYR A 198 8.49 -9.00 15.84
N ILE A 199 9.05 -8.90 14.63
CA ILE A 199 8.68 -7.90 13.63
C ILE A 199 7.18 -7.95 13.33
N LEU A 200 6.61 -9.14 13.15
CA LEU A 200 5.17 -9.30 12.85
C LEU A 200 4.28 -8.95 14.04
N LEU A 201 4.70 -9.26 15.26
CA LEU A 201 3.98 -8.88 16.48
C LEU A 201 3.98 -7.35 16.64
N GLU A 202 5.13 -6.72 16.46
CA GLU A 202 5.28 -5.27 16.55
C GLU A 202 4.46 -4.57 15.46
N ALA A 203 4.58 -5.03 14.20
CA ALA A 203 3.82 -4.50 13.07
C ALA A 203 2.30 -4.76 13.16
N GLY A 204 1.90 -5.85 13.83
CA GLY A 204 0.50 -6.13 14.16
C GLY A 204 -0.06 -5.31 15.33
N GLY A 205 0.81 -4.63 16.08
CA GLY A 205 0.48 -3.86 17.27
C GLY A 205 -0.39 -2.62 16.99
N VAL A 206 -1.09 -2.14 18.03
CA VAL A 206 -1.83 -0.87 17.96
C VAL A 206 -0.87 0.32 17.76
N GLN A 207 0.27 0.31 18.45
CA GLN A 207 1.25 1.41 18.39
C GLN A 207 1.86 1.58 17.00
N TYR A 208 2.25 0.49 16.33
CA TYR A 208 2.75 0.55 14.95
C TYR A 208 1.70 1.16 14.02
N ARG A 209 0.45 0.72 14.14
CA ARG A 209 -0.65 1.25 13.32
C ARG A 209 -0.90 2.73 13.55
N GLN A 210 -0.80 3.20 14.80
CA GLN A 210 -0.88 4.62 15.13
C GLN A 210 0.26 5.40 14.47
N ARG A 211 1.51 4.94 14.59
CA ARG A 211 2.67 5.56 13.95
C ARG A 211 2.53 5.63 12.43
N VAL A 212 2.09 4.54 11.78
CA VAL A 212 1.83 4.55 10.33
C VAL A 212 0.72 5.54 9.99
N SER A 213 -0.37 5.58 10.76
CA SER A 213 -1.43 6.55 10.53
C SER A 213 -0.97 8.00 10.70
N GLU A 214 -0.07 8.29 11.63
CA GLU A 214 0.52 9.63 11.81
C GLU A 214 1.39 10.02 10.63
N VAL A 215 2.24 9.10 10.14
CA VAL A 215 3.06 9.32 8.95
C VAL A 215 2.18 9.54 7.71
N LEU A 216 1.13 8.75 7.52
CA LEU A 216 0.20 8.94 6.40
C LEU A 216 -0.49 10.31 6.49
N LYS A 217 -0.98 10.72 7.68
CA LYS A 217 -1.56 12.06 7.87
C LYS A 217 -0.56 13.19 7.58
N ALA A 218 0.71 13.02 7.95
CA ALA A 218 1.76 13.99 7.64
C ALA A 218 2.00 14.07 6.13
N LEU A 219 2.05 12.92 5.43
CA LEU A 219 2.14 12.86 3.98
C LEU A 219 0.93 13.52 3.31
N ASP A 220 -0.29 13.26 3.79
CA ASP A 220 -1.50 13.88 3.25
C ASP A 220 -1.43 15.40 3.38
N THR A 221 -0.98 15.92 4.53
CA THR A 221 -0.75 17.36 4.73
C THR A 221 0.24 17.92 3.73
N ILE A 222 1.40 17.26 3.55
CA ILE A 222 2.45 17.69 2.61
C ILE A 222 1.91 17.71 1.17
N ILE A 223 1.18 16.67 0.77
CA ILE A 223 0.56 16.59 -0.56
C ILE A 223 -0.43 17.73 -0.74
N MET A 224 -1.35 17.94 0.21
CA MET A 224 -2.34 19.01 0.12
C MET A 224 -1.72 20.41 0.11
N ASP A 225 -0.63 20.62 0.85
CA ASP A 225 0.10 21.88 0.81
C ASP A 225 0.80 22.09 -0.54
N SER A 226 1.30 21.02 -1.19
CA SER A 226 1.89 21.09 -2.52
C SER A 226 0.88 21.36 -3.65
N LEU A 227 -0.39 21.01 -3.43
CA LEU A 227 -1.49 21.26 -4.38
C LEU A 227 -2.04 22.69 -4.31
N LYS A 228 -1.71 23.46 -3.26
CA LYS A 228 -2.15 24.85 -3.15
C LYS A 228 -1.44 25.70 -4.21
N PRO A 229 -2.17 26.49 -5.02
CA PRO A 229 -1.53 27.41 -5.96
C PRO A 229 -0.70 28.44 -5.19
N SER A 230 0.49 28.74 -5.71
CA SER A 230 1.44 29.70 -5.13
C SER A 230 0.84 31.10 -4.92
N ASP A 231 -0.15 31.47 -5.75
CA ASP A 231 -0.97 32.66 -5.58
C ASP A 231 -2.45 32.35 -5.91
N PRO A 232 -3.27 32.03 -4.89
CA PRO A 232 -4.68 31.67 -5.08
C PRO A 232 -5.51 32.80 -5.68
N LYS A 233 -5.18 34.06 -5.39
CA LYS A 233 -5.95 35.24 -5.84
C LYS A 233 -5.67 35.55 -7.31
N ALA A 234 -4.41 35.43 -7.74
CA ALA A 234 -4.05 35.57 -9.15
C ALA A 234 -4.71 34.48 -10.00
N LEU A 235 -4.76 33.24 -9.50
CA LEU A 235 -5.41 32.12 -10.17
C LEU A 235 -6.93 32.32 -10.30
N THR A 236 -7.62 32.70 -9.22
CA THR A 236 -9.06 32.96 -9.28
C THR A 236 -9.36 34.13 -10.21
N GLY A 237 -8.59 35.22 -10.15
CA GLY A 237 -8.74 36.35 -11.07
C GLY A 237 -8.54 35.94 -12.53
N PHE A 238 -7.58 35.06 -12.81
CA PHE A 238 -7.34 34.54 -14.17
C PHE A 238 -8.48 33.65 -14.67
N LEU A 239 -8.94 32.66 -13.88
CA LEU A 239 -10.03 31.78 -14.29
C LEU A 239 -11.35 32.53 -14.48
N SER A 240 -11.64 33.51 -13.62
CA SER A 240 -12.78 34.41 -13.79
C SER A 240 -12.67 35.25 -15.07
N SER A 241 -11.46 35.77 -15.37
CA SER A 241 -11.22 36.52 -16.60
C SER A 241 -11.44 35.69 -17.87
N LEU A 242 -11.17 34.38 -17.84
CA LEU A 242 -11.45 33.48 -18.97
C LEU A 242 -12.96 33.28 -19.17
N LEU A 243 -13.73 33.14 -18.09
CA LEU A 243 -15.19 33.02 -18.19
C LEU A 243 -15.84 34.29 -18.73
N GLU A 244 -15.33 35.46 -18.33
CA GLU A 244 -15.78 36.75 -18.83
C GLU A 244 -15.36 36.99 -20.29
N GLN A 245 -14.13 36.60 -20.65
CA GLN A 245 -13.58 36.79 -22.00
C GLN A 245 -14.32 35.97 -23.06
N TYR A 246 -14.77 34.76 -22.71
CA TYR A 246 -15.48 33.85 -23.61
C TYR A 246 -17.01 33.88 -23.41
N LYS A 247 -17.62 35.06 -23.24
CA LYS A 247 -19.09 35.34 -23.25
C LYS A 247 -20.04 34.30 -22.60
N GLY A 248 -19.56 33.48 -21.66
CA GLY A 248 -20.29 32.36 -21.07
C GLY A 248 -20.65 31.24 -22.06
N GLY A 249 -20.58 29.98 -21.61
CA GLY A 249 -20.97 28.79 -22.36
C GLY A 249 -19.89 27.70 -22.39
N SER A 250 -20.12 26.65 -23.19
CA SER A 250 -19.26 25.46 -23.27
C SER A 250 -17.82 25.76 -23.70
N ILE A 251 -17.61 26.79 -24.51
CA ILE A 251 -16.27 27.23 -24.97
C ILE A 251 -15.48 27.86 -23.82
N ALA A 252 -16.14 28.65 -22.98
CA ALA A 252 -15.53 29.26 -21.80
C ALA A 252 -15.16 28.19 -20.76
N GLU A 253 -16.01 27.18 -20.59
CA GLU A 253 -15.74 26.04 -19.73
C GLU A 253 -14.59 25.17 -20.26
N LEU A 254 -14.53 24.91 -21.56
CA LEU A 254 -13.41 24.20 -22.21
C LEU A 254 -12.09 24.96 -22.08
N ALA A 255 -12.09 26.28 -22.28
CA ALA A 255 -10.91 27.12 -22.12
C ALA A 255 -10.45 27.17 -20.66
N ARG A 256 -11.39 27.26 -19.71
CA ARG A 256 -11.12 27.19 -18.28
C ARG A 256 -10.56 25.82 -17.88
N TYR A 257 -11.11 24.73 -18.39
CA TYR A 257 -10.62 23.37 -18.17
C TYR A 257 -9.18 23.21 -18.68
N LYS A 258 -8.93 23.57 -19.94
CA LYS A 258 -7.60 23.52 -20.53
C LYS A 258 -6.61 24.39 -19.73
N ALA A 259 -7.05 25.53 -19.20
CA ALA A 259 -6.24 26.36 -18.32
C ALA A 259 -5.86 25.64 -17.01
N VAL A 260 -6.84 25.06 -16.33
CA VAL A 260 -6.65 24.34 -15.06
C VAL A 260 -5.71 23.15 -15.25
N VAL A 261 -5.91 22.34 -16.30
CA VAL A 261 -5.04 21.19 -16.61
C VAL A 261 -3.60 21.64 -16.86
N MET A 262 -3.39 22.74 -17.59
CA MET A 262 -2.03 23.25 -17.82
C MET A 262 -1.38 23.75 -16.52
N LEU A 263 -2.13 24.45 -15.66
CA LEU A 263 -1.63 24.93 -14.37
C LEU A 263 -1.25 23.77 -13.44
N MET A 264 -2.06 22.70 -13.41
CA MET A 264 -1.77 21.48 -12.65
C MET A 264 -0.52 20.74 -13.16
N ASN A 265 -0.22 20.87 -14.46
CA ASN A 265 1.00 20.33 -15.06
C ASN A 265 2.23 21.25 -14.89
N GLY A 266 2.15 22.28 -14.05
CA GLY A 266 3.27 23.13 -13.68
C GLY A 266 3.53 24.32 -14.62
N TYR A 267 2.62 24.61 -15.54
CA TYR A 267 2.72 25.80 -16.40
C TYR A 267 2.38 27.07 -15.60
N SER A 268 3.07 28.17 -15.89
CA SER A 268 2.77 29.48 -15.32
C SER A 268 1.50 30.09 -15.91
N ILE A 269 0.83 30.98 -15.15
CA ILE A 269 -0.40 31.67 -15.60
C ILE A 269 -0.17 32.39 -16.94
N GLU A 270 0.98 33.02 -17.13
CA GLU A 270 1.40 33.69 -18.36
C GLU A 270 1.54 32.72 -19.55
N GLU A 271 2.09 31.52 -19.34
CA GLU A 271 2.22 30.49 -20.39
C GLU A 271 0.85 29.95 -20.79
N VAL A 272 -0.02 29.73 -19.81
CA VAL A 272 -1.41 29.29 -20.04
C VAL A 272 -2.19 30.35 -20.81
N ARG A 273 -2.05 31.63 -20.43
CA ARG A 273 -2.68 32.76 -21.15
C ARG A 273 -2.23 32.83 -22.60
N ARG A 274 -0.93 32.71 -22.89
CA ARG A 274 -0.41 32.71 -24.28
C ARG A 274 -0.95 31.54 -25.10
N THR A 275 -1.04 30.35 -24.50
CA THR A 275 -1.46 29.13 -25.21
C THR A 275 -2.95 29.14 -25.52
N LEU A 276 -3.77 29.68 -24.62
CA LEU A 276 -5.22 29.80 -24.80
C LEU A 276 -5.63 30.97 -25.70
N GLN A 277 -4.77 31.96 -25.92
CA GLN A 277 -5.01 33.08 -26.84
C GLN A 277 -4.49 32.84 -28.26
N SER A 278 -3.66 31.82 -28.45
CA SER A 278 -3.11 31.41 -29.75
C SER A 278 -3.83 30.22 -30.39
N SER A 279 -4.82 29.64 -29.70
CA SER A 279 -5.73 28.60 -30.18
C SER A 279 -7.02 29.21 -30.68
#